data_AF-A0A527ZIV8-F1
#
_entry.id   AF-A0A527ZIV8-F1
#
_cell.length_a   1.000
_cell.length_b   1.000
_cell.length_c   1.000
_cell.angle_alpha   90.00
_cell.angle_beta   90.00
_cell.angle_gamma   90.00
#
_symmetry.space_group_name_H-M   'P 1'
#
loop_
_entity.id
_entity.type
_entity.pdbx_description
1 polymer ?
#
loop_
_entity_poly.entity_id
_entity_poly.type
_entity_poly.pdbx_seq_one_letter_code
_entity_poly.pdbx_strand_id
1 'polypeptide(L)'
;GMLAAAAYFDGGAPEEREIRSLAEELYARADWQWALNAGETVSMSWKPECGFLPHRWEGYNEALILYVLALASPAHPIPAESYKAQTRTYCWKNLYGLEFLYAGPLFIHQLSHMWIDFRGIQDEFMREKGIDYFENSRRATYAQQQYAIHNPLDYKGYNEHCWGISASDGPGPTCVKIEGVERHFFDYTARGIPFGPDDGT
;
A
#
# COMPACT_ATOMS: atom_id res chain seq x y z
N GLY A 1 7.38 -0.26 12.42
CA GLY A 1 8.76 0.19 12.65
C GLY A 1 9.04 0.39 14.13
N MET A 2 9.24 1.63 14.59
CA MET A 2 9.66 1.93 15.98
C MET A 2 8.74 1.34 17.06
N LEU A 3 7.42 1.35 16.84
CA LEU A 3 6.46 0.78 17.79
C LEU A 3 6.60 -0.75 17.93
N ALA A 4 6.96 -1.44 16.84
CA ALA A 4 7.25 -2.87 16.91
C ALA A 4 8.55 -3.14 17.69
N ALA A 5 9.57 -2.29 17.53
CA ALA A 5 10.78 -2.38 18.34
C ALA A 5 10.48 -2.14 19.83
N ALA A 6 9.67 -1.14 20.16
CA ALA A 6 9.22 -0.89 21.53
C ALA A 6 8.43 -2.06 22.14
N ALA A 7 7.60 -2.73 21.34
CA ALA A 7 6.89 -3.93 21.77
C ALA A 7 7.82 -5.15 21.96
N TYR A 8 8.92 -5.23 21.21
CA TYR A 8 9.90 -6.31 21.32
C TYR A 8 10.85 -6.15 22.52
N PHE A 9 11.34 -4.93 22.75
CA PHE A 9 12.22 -4.60 23.87
C PHE A 9 11.37 -4.24 25.10
N ASP A 10 10.75 -5.24 25.73
CA ASP A 10 9.80 -5.09 26.85
C ASP A 10 10.43 -5.32 28.24
N GLY A 11 11.75 -5.54 28.31
CA GLY A 11 12.50 -5.83 29.52
C GLY A 11 12.63 -4.66 30.50
N GLY A 12 13.17 -4.99 31.67
CA GLY A 12 13.41 -4.05 32.77
C GLY A 12 14.76 -3.33 32.74
N ALA A 13 15.57 -3.51 31.69
CA ALA A 13 16.83 -2.79 31.54
C ALA A 13 16.58 -1.28 31.28
N PRO A 14 17.44 -0.37 31.77
CA PRO A 14 17.34 1.06 31.46
C PRO A 14 17.27 1.37 29.96
N GLU A 15 18.06 0.67 29.15
CA GLU A 15 18.17 0.86 27.71
C GLU A 15 16.88 0.45 26.99
N GLU A 16 16.27 -0.66 27.38
CA GLU A 16 14.98 -1.09 26.81
C GLU A 16 13.84 -0.15 27.19
N ARG A 17 13.85 0.38 28.43
CA ARG A 17 12.90 1.43 28.83
C ARG A 17 13.05 2.70 28.01
N GLU A 18 14.28 3.07 27.66
CA GLU A 18 14.56 4.25 26.83
C GLU A 18 14.00 4.05 25.41
N ILE A 19 14.22 2.88 24.79
CA ILE A 19 13.64 2.54 23.47
C ILE A 19 12.12 2.72 23.47
N ARG A 20 11.43 2.19 24.48
CA ARG A 20 9.96 2.30 24.59
C ARG A 20 9.52 3.74 24.76
N SER A 21 10.13 4.46 25.70
CA SER A 21 9.83 5.87 25.98
C SER A 21 9.99 6.74 24.73
N LEU A 22 11.08 6.57 23.99
CA LEU A 22 11.35 7.35 22.78
C LEU A 22 10.36 7.01 21.64
N ALA A 23 10.02 5.73 21.45
CA ALA A 23 9.05 5.34 20.44
C ALA A 23 7.64 5.88 20.74
N GLU A 24 7.22 5.82 22.00
CA GLU A 24 5.94 6.39 22.46
C GLU A 24 5.93 7.92 22.30
N GLU A 25 7.01 8.61 22.68
CA GLU A 25 7.12 10.06 22.52
C GLU A 25 7.04 10.47 21.04
N LEU A 26 7.81 9.82 20.17
CA LEU A 26 7.80 10.12 18.74
C LEU A 26 6.42 9.86 18.11
N TYR A 27 5.75 8.78 18.49
CA TYR A 27 4.41 8.47 17.98
C TYR A 27 3.36 9.47 18.49
N ALA A 28 3.38 9.80 19.79
CA ALA A 28 2.47 10.78 20.36
C ALA A 28 2.66 12.18 19.76
N ARG A 29 3.88 12.54 19.36
CA ARG A 29 4.19 13.83 18.73
C ARG A 29 3.74 13.96 17.27
N ALA A 30 3.35 12.87 16.62
CA ALA A 30 2.82 12.93 15.26
C ALA A 30 1.43 13.59 15.26
N ASP A 31 1.34 14.79 14.71
CA ASP A 31 0.09 15.55 14.63
C ASP A 31 -0.73 15.14 13.38
N TRP A 32 -1.53 14.09 13.54
CA TRP A 32 -2.37 13.58 12.45
C TRP A 32 -3.55 14.50 12.13
N GLN A 33 -4.02 15.30 13.09
CA GLN A 33 -5.07 16.29 12.86
C GLN A 33 -4.56 17.42 11.96
N TRP A 34 -3.33 17.89 12.18
CA TRP A 34 -2.65 18.79 11.27
C TRP A 34 -2.45 18.18 9.88
N ALA A 35 -2.08 16.89 9.81
CA ALA A 35 -1.88 16.19 8.53
C ALA A 35 -3.16 16.04 7.69
N LEU A 36 -4.36 16.15 8.29
CA LEU A 36 -5.62 16.26 7.55
C LEU A 36 -5.70 17.53 6.72
N ASN A 37 -4.97 18.60 7.06
CA ASN A 37 -5.04 19.88 6.35
C ASN A 37 -6.50 20.33 6.11
N ALA A 38 -7.33 20.26 7.16
CA ALA A 38 -8.77 20.58 7.15
C ALA A 38 -9.64 19.78 6.15
N GLY A 39 -9.13 18.72 5.53
CA GLY A 39 -9.92 17.81 4.68
C GLY A 39 -10.28 16.50 5.38
N GLU A 40 -10.97 15.61 4.66
CA GLU A 40 -11.47 14.35 5.23
C GLU A 40 -10.40 13.25 5.33
N THR A 41 -9.48 13.16 4.36
CA THR A 41 -8.41 12.13 4.29
C THR A 41 -7.05 12.68 4.73
N VAL A 42 -6.05 11.84 4.99
CA VAL A 42 -4.70 12.36 5.35
C VAL A 42 -3.98 12.89 4.10
N SER A 43 -3.37 14.07 4.20
CA SER A 43 -2.56 14.63 3.09
C SER A 43 -1.27 13.83 2.90
N MET A 44 -0.84 13.62 1.66
CA MET A 44 0.36 12.81 1.39
C MET A 44 1.67 13.53 1.69
N SER A 45 1.68 14.86 1.59
CA SER A 45 2.92 15.62 1.73
C SER A 45 2.68 17.08 2.07
N TRP A 46 3.69 17.65 2.72
CA TRP A 46 3.82 19.05 3.06
C TRP A 46 5.28 19.47 2.90
N LYS A 47 5.51 20.71 2.49
CA LYS A 47 6.84 21.32 2.40
C LYS A 47 6.82 22.71 3.05
N PRO A 48 7.90 23.15 3.73
CA PRO A 48 7.98 24.50 4.29
C PRO A 48 7.75 25.62 3.26
N GLU A 49 8.18 25.42 2.02
CA GLU A 49 8.19 26.46 0.99
C GLU A 49 6.81 26.65 0.32
N CYS A 50 6.01 25.58 0.22
CA CYS A 50 4.75 25.62 -0.53
C CYS A 50 3.54 25.02 0.21
N GLY A 51 3.72 24.57 1.45
CA GLY A 51 2.66 23.98 2.25
C GLY A 51 2.28 22.57 1.79
N PHE A 52 1.01 22.22 1.97
CA PHE A 52 0.47 20.92 1.59
C PHE A 52 0.34 20.78 0.06
N LEU A 53 0.79 19.64 -0.46
CA LEU A 53 0.57 19.29 -1.87
C LEU A 53 -0.85 18.73 -2.07
N PRO A 54 -1.40 18.73 -3.30
CA PRO A 54 -2.80 18.39 -3.53
C PRO A 54 -3.14 16.91 -3.30
N HIS A 55 -2.15 16.02 -3.27
CA HIS A 55 -2.39 14.58 -3.18
C HIS A 55 -2.74 14.14 -1.75
N ARG A 56 -3.71 13.22 -1.64
CA ARG A 56 -4.26 12.73 -0.39
C ARG A 56 -4.34 11.21 -0.40
N TRP A 57 -4.27 10.60 0.77
CA TRP A 57 -4.38 9.16 0.94
C TRP A 57 -5.83 8.69 0.82
N GLU A 58 -6.27 8.49 -0.42
CA GLU A 58 -7.58 7.94 -0.81
C GLU A 58 -7.40 6.51 -1.32
N GLY A 59 -8.17 5.57 -0.78
CA GLY A 59 -7.95 4.14 -0.97
C GLY A 59 -8.48 3.57 -2.30
N TYR A 60 -8.29 2.31 -2.60
CA TYR A 60 -7.43 1.38 -1.89
C TYR A 60 -5.96 1.61 -2.29
N ASN A 61 -5.07 1.71 -1.31
CA ASN A 61 -3.65 1.99 -1.46
C ASN A 61 -2.88 1.37 -0.27
N GLU A 62 -1.56 1.56 -0.24
CA GLU A 62 -0.66 0.98 0.77
C GLU A 62 -0.83 1.55 2.19
N ALA A 63 -1.65 2.60 2.35
CA ALA A 63 -1.74 3.41 3.55
C ALA A 63 -2.72 2.88 4.62
N LEU A 64 -3.13 1.61 4.58
CA LEU A 64 -3.96 1.02 5.64
C LEU A 64 -3.32 1.20 7.03
N ILE A 65 -2.03 0.88 7.17
CA ILE A 65 -1.27 1.07 8.42
C ILE A 65 -1.24 2.54 8.86
N LEU A 66 -1.16 3.49 7.91
CA LEU A 66 -1.16 4.92 8.21
C LEU A 66 -2.47 5.33 8.89
N TYR A 67 -3.61 4.87 8.38
CA TYR A 67 -4.89 5.16 9.01
C TYR A 67 -5.07 4.50 10.37
N VAL A 68 -4.58 3.26 10.55
CA VAL A 68 -4.58 2.61 11.87
C VAL A 68 -3.77 3.43 12.88
N LEU A 69 -2.56 3.87 12.51
CA LEU A 69 -1.73 4.71 13.37
C LEU A 69 -2.36 6.08 13.65
N ALA A 70 -3.00 6.70 12.65
CA ALA A 70 -3.63 8.00 12.81
C ALA A 70 -4.87 7.93 13.72
N LEU A 71 -5.69 6.87 13.60
CA LEU A 71 -6.85 6.65 14.45
C LEU A 71 -6.46 6.29 15.89
N ALA A 72 -5.39 5.51 16.06
CA ALA A 72 -4.91 5.05 17.36
C ALA A 72 -3.99 6.07 18.07
N SER A 73 -3.73 7.23 17.48
CA SER A 73 -2.82 8.22 18.07
C SER A 73 -3.28 8.63 19.46
N PRO A 74 -2.40 8.59 20.47
CA PRO A 74 -2.77 8.91 21.85
C PRO A 74 -2.95 10.41 22.09
N ALA A 75 -2.43 11.28 21.21
CA ALA A 75 -2.44 12.73 21.41
C ALA A 75 -3.21 13.47 20.30
N HIS A 76 -3.07 13.04 19.05
CA HIS A 76 -3.65 13.74 17.89
C HIS A 76 -4.43 12.78 16.98
N PRO A 77 -5.47 12.07 17.48
CA PRO A 77 -6.21 11.14 16.65
C PRO A 77 -7.06 11.86 15.59
N ILE A 78 -7.14 11.28 14.39
CA ILE A 78 -8.10 11.70 13.36
C ILE A 78 -9.50 11.15 13.67
N PRO A 79 -10.58 11.80 13.21
CA PRO A 79 -11.94 11.27 13.43
C PRO A 79 -12.17 9.99 12.62
N ALA A 80 -13.04 9.10 13.11
CA ALA A 80 -13.39 7.85 12.42
C ALA A 80 -13.96 8.08 11.00
N GLU A 81 -14.60 9.22 10.77
CA GLU A 81 -15.09 9.63 9.44
C GLU A 81 -13.97 9.77 8.40
N SER A 82 -12.74 10.08 8.82
CA SER A 82 -11.58 10.11 7.91
C SER A 82 -11.28 8.75 7.29
N TYR A 83 -11.47 7.68 8.05
CA TYR A 83 -11.31 6.32 7.52
C TYR A 83 -12.43 5.99 6.53
N LYS A 84 -13.68 6.34 6.86
CA LYS A 84 -14.81 6.18 5.92
C LYS A 84 -14.59 6.97 4.64
N ALA A 85 -13.99 8.16 4.70
CA ALA A 85 -13.66 8.93 3.52
C ALA A 85 -12.59 8.22 2.66
N GLN A 86 -11.58 7.61 3.28
CA GLN A 86 -10.55 6.83 2.59
C GLN A 86 -11.11 5.62 1.85
N THR A 87 -12.14 4.96 2.38
CA THR A 87 -12.73 3.76 1.75
C THR A 87 -13.65 4.09 0.58
N ARG A 88 -14.07 5.35 0.37
CA ARG A 88 -15.01 5.75 -0.70
C ARG A 88 -14.48 5.46 -2.10
N THR A 89 -13.17 5.47 -2.29
CA THR A 89 -12.49 5.26 -3.57
C THR A 89 -12.09 3.80 -3.81
N TYR A 90 -12.49 2.88 -2.92
CA TYR A 90 -12.27 1.45 -3.08
C TYR A 90 -12.87 0.93 -4.39
N CYS A 91 -12.07 0.19 -5.15
CA CYS A 91 -12.49 -0.38 -6.43
C CYS A 91 -12.51 -1.91 -6.34
N TRP A 92 -13.70 -2.50 -6.35
CA TRP A 92 -13.86 -3.95 -6.46
C TRP A 92 -13.73 -4.40 -7.91
N LYS A 93 -12.95 -5.44 -8.20
CA LYS A 93 -12.77 -5.98 -9.55
C LYS A 93 -12.81 -7.49 -9.56
N ASN A 94 -13.17 -8.04 -10.72
CA ASN A 94 -12.99 -9.44 -11.08
C ASN A 94 -11.87 -9.54 -12.12
N LEU A 95 -10.75 -10.19 -11.79
CA LEU A 95 -9.66 -10.48 -12.72
C LEU A 95 -9.37 -11.97 -12.69
N TYR A 96 -9.37 -12.62 -13.85
CA TYR A 96 -9.10 -14.07 -13.96
C TYR A 96 -10.01 -14.94 -13.08
N GLY A 97 -11.26 -14.52 -12.87
CA GLY A 97 -12.23 -15.21 -12.00
C GLY A 97 -12.04 -14.92 -10.51
N LEU A 98 -11.10 -14.05 -10.13
CA LEU A 98 -10.83 -13.64 -8.76
C LEU A 98 -11.45 -12.28 -8.48
N GLU A 99 -12.37 -12.23 -7.52
CA GLU A 99 -12.99 -10.99 -7.04
C GLU A 99 -12.27 -10.45 -5.81
N PHE A 100 -11.77 -9.21 -5.89
CA PHE A 100 -11.02 -8.58 -4.80
C PHE A 100 -11.03 -7.05 -4.91
N LEU A 101 -10.69 -6.40 -3.79
CA LEU A 101 -10.42 -4.97 -3.71
C LEU A 101 -9.08 -4.69 -4.40
N TYR A 102 -9.17 -4.00 -5.53
CA TYR A 102 -8.08 -3.86 -6.48
C TYR A 102 -7.16 -2.68 -6.19
N ALA A 103 -5.87 -2.96 -6.31
CA ALA A 103 -4.81 -2.00 -6.58
C ALA A 103 -3.78 -2.68 -7.49
N GLY A 104 -3.21 -1.92 -8.44
CA GLY A 104 -2.36 -2.48 -9.50
C GLY A 104 -1.03 -3.03 -9.00
N PRO A 105 -0.17 -2.20 -8.39
CA PRO A 105 1.11 -2.65 -7.82
C PRO A 105 0.93 -3.64 -6.67
N LEU A 106 1.70 -4.75 -6.68
CA LEU A 106 1.57 -5.79 -5.66
C LEU A 106 1.93 -5.31 -4.24
N PHE A 107 2.89 -4.39 -4.08
CA PHE A 107 3.31 -3.93 -2.75
C PHE A 107 2.17 -3.32 -1.92
N ILE A 108 1.15 -2.76 -2.58
CA ILE A 108 -0.02 -2.17 -1.90
C ILE A 108 -0.74 -3.21 -1.04
N HIS A 109 -0.81 -4.45 -1.51
CA HIS A 109 -1.43 -5.58 -0.81
C HIS A 109 -0.53 -6.22 0.26
N GLN A 110 0.71 -5.75 0.42
CA GLN A 110 1.73 -6.39 1.27
C GLN A 110 2.24 -5.46 2.37
N LEU A 111 2.43 -4.17 2.07
CA LEU A 111 3.17 -3.26 2.94
C LEU A 111 2.58 -3.17 4.35
N SER A 112 1.26 -2.98 4.45
CA SER A 112 0.59 -2.90 5.75
C SER A 112 0.55 -4.25 6.47
N HIS A 113 0.54 -5.37 5.73
CA HIS A 113 0.52 -6.73 6.28
C HIS A 113 1.83 -7.11 6.97
N MET A 114 2.93 -6.40 6.72
CA MET A 114 4.18 -6.59 7.45
C MET A 114 4.08 -6.25 8.94
N TRP A 115 3.09 -5.42 9.31
CA TRP A 115 2.96 -4.88 10.68
C TRP A 115 1.66 -5.30 11.36
N ILE A 116 0.60 -5.55 10.58
CA ILE A 116 -0.71 -5.93 11.09
C ILE A 116 -1.10 -7.27 10.50
N ASP A 117 -1.46 -8.21 11.38
CA ASP A 117 -2.13 -9.44 10.99
C ASP A 117 -3.60 -9.14 10.67
N PHE A 118 -3.91 -9.07 9.38
CA PHE A 118 -5.26 -8.75 8.90
C PHE A 118 -6.23 -9.94 8.82
N ARG A 119 -5.84 -11.12 9.32
CA ARG A 119 -6.76 -12.28 9.37
C ARG A 119 -7.94 -11.97 10.29
N GLY A 120 -9.15 -12.11 9.77
CA GLY A 120 -10.39 -11.79 10.48
C GLY A 120 -10.67 -10.29 10.66
N ILE A 121 -9.84 -9.39 10.13
CA ILE A 121 -10.08 -7.94 10.21
C ILE A 121 -10.84 -7.46 8.98
N GLN A 122 -11.99 -6.85 9.21
CA GLN A 122 -12.86 -6.31 8.18
C GLN A 122 -13.35 -4.92 8.58
N ASP A 123 -13.30 -3.98 7.64
CA ASP A 123 -14.08 -2.74 7.72
C ASP A 123 -15.51 -2.98 7.19
N GLU A 124 -16.28 -1.91 7.03
CA GLU A 124 -17.65 -2.00 6.50
C GLU A 124 -17.69 -2.54 5.07
N PHE A 125 -16.79 -2.06 4.20
CA PHE A 125 -16.72 -2.47 2.80
C PHE A 125 -16.35 -3.96 2.68
N MET A 126 -15.31 -4.40 3.38
CA MET A 126 -14.82 -5.77 3.33
C MET A 126 -15.82 -6.76 3.94
N ARG A 127 -16.57 -6.35 4.98
CA ARG A 127 -17.72 -7.13 5.49
C ARG A 127 -18.78 -7.35 4.42
N GLU A 128 -19.12 -6.32 3.65
CA GLU A 128 -20.09 -6.43 2.54
C GLU A 128 -19.63 -7.46 1.50
N LYS A 129 -18.31 -7.53 1.24
CA LYS A 129 -17.72 -8.49 0.29
C LYS A 129 -17.47 -9.88 0.89
N GLY A 130 -17.67 -10.05 2.19
CA GLY A 130 -17.56 -11.33 2.88
C GLY A 130 -16.14 -11.89 2.99
N ILE A 131 -15.11 -11.05 2.83
CA ILE A 131 -13.69 -11.46 2.98
C ILE A 131 -12.92 -10.46 3.85
N ASP A 132 -11.80 -10.88 4.44
CA ASP A 132 -10.88 -9.99 5.14
C ASP A 132 -9.77 -9.48 4.21
N TYR A 133 -8.95 -8.53 4.70
CA TYR A 133 -7.85 -8.02 3.91
C TYR A 133 -6.76 -9.08 3.66
N PHE A 134 -6.61 -10.09 4.51
CA PHE A 134 -5.65 -11.18 4.27
C PHE A 134 -6.05 -12.00 3.03
N GLU A 135 -7.30 -12.44 2.95
CA GLU A 135 -7.85 -13.13 1.79
C GLU A 135 -7.85 -12.22 0.55
N ASN A 136 -8.11 -10.92 0.71
CA ASN A 136 -8.00 -9.95 -0.38
C ASN A 136 -6.60 -9.95 -1.00
N SER A 137 -5.57 -9.81 -0.17
CA SER A 137 -4.17 -9.77 -0.61
C SER A 137 -3.72 -11.12 -1.16
N ARG A 138 -4.26 -12.24 -0.66
CA ARG A 138 -4.06 -13.57 -1.25
C ARG A 138 -4.61 -13.62 -2.68
N ARG A 139 -5.83 -13.14 -2.91
CA ARG A 139 -6.44 -13.07 -4.25
C ARG A 139 -5.68 -12.14 -5.18
N ALA A 140 -5.25 -10.98 -4.71
CA ALA A 140 -4.42 -10.05 -5.48
C ALA A 140 -3.09 -10.70 -5.92
N THR A 141 -2.46 -11.48 -5.04
CA THR A 141 -1.24 -12.24 -5.35
C THR A 141 -1.50 -13.30 -6.42
N TYR A 142 -2.60 -14.04 -6.34
CA TYR A 142 -2.96 -14.99 -7.40
C TYR A 142 -3.28 -14.29 -8.72
N ALA A 143 -3.93 -13.12 -8.69
CA ALA A 143 -4.19 -12.34 -9.89
C ALA A 143 -2.89 -11.89 -10.60
N GLN A 144 -1.85 -11.56 -9.82
CA GLN A 144 -0.50 -11.26 -10.34
C GLN A 144 0.12 -12.45 -11.08
N GLN A 145 0.07 -13.64 -10.49
CA GLN A 145 0.56 -14.85 -11.14
C GLN A 145 -0.26 -15.18 -12.40
N GLN A 146 -1.59 -15.07 -12.34
CA GLN A 146 -2.45 -15.29 -13.49
C GLN A 146 -2.15 -14.31 -14.63
N TYR A 147 -1.92 -13.03 -14.35
CA TYR A 147 -1.51 -12.06 -15.36
C TYR A 147 -0.23 -12.48 -16.08
N ALA A 148 0.81 -12.90 -15.35
CA ALA A 148 2.06 -13.36 -15.94
C ALA A 148 1.89 -14.66 -16.75
N ILE A 149 1.00 -15.56 -16.34
CA ILE A 149 0.66 -16.78 -17.11
C ILE A 149 -0.05 -16.41 -18.43
N HIS A 150 -1.00 -15.49 -18.37
CA HIS A 150 -1.73 -15.05 -19.57
C HIS A 150 -0.86 -14.21 -20.50
N ASN A 151 0.10 -13.47 -19.94
CA ASN A 151 1.09 -12.65 -20.64
C ASN A 151 0.49 -11.87 -21.82
N PRO A 152 -0.48 -10.98 -21.58
CA PRO A 152 -1.25 -10.34 -22.66
C PRO A 152 -0.39 -9.46 -23.59
N LEU A 153 0.79 -9.05 -23.11
CA LEU A 153 1.75 -8.22 -23.85
C LEU A 153 2.91 -9.04 -24.43
N ASP A 154 2.88 -10.36 -24.30
CA ASP A 154 3.85 -11.30 -24.85
C ASP A 154 5.30 -10.94 -24.46
N TYR A 155 5.52 -10.65 -23.18
CA TYR A 155 6.85 -10.37 -22.64
C TYR A 155 7.63 -11.65 -22.42
N LYS A 156 8.91 -11.62 -22.79
CA LYS A 156 9.81 -12.76 -22.54
C LYS A 156 9.98 -12.97 -21.04
N GLY A 157 9.76 -14.20 -20.60
CA GLY A 157 10.02 -14.62 -19.23
C GLY A 157 8.79 -14.63 -18.34
N TYR A 158 7.74 -13.86 -18.63
CA TYR A 158 6.50 -13.91 -17.84
C TYR A 158 5.84 -15.28 -17.97
N ASN A 159 5.60 -15.93 -16.83
CA ASN A 159 4.94 -17.23 -16.74
C ASN A 159 4.59 -17.56 -15.27
N GLU A 160 4.13 -18.79 -15.02
CA GLU A 160 3.77 -19.29 -13.68
C GLU A 160 4.91 -19.25 -12.64
N HIS A 161 6.16 -19.21 -13.08
CA HIS A 161 7.38 -19.19 -12.25
C HIS A 161 8.08 -17.83 -12.21
N CYS A 162 7.71 -16.89 -13.09
CA CYS A 162 8.33 -15.57 -13.17
C CYS A 162 7.22 -14.53 -13.32
N TRP A 163 6.87 -13.94 -12.18
CA TRP A 163 5.73 -13.04 -12.01
C TRP A 163 5.97 -12.14 -10.78
N GLY A 164 5.12 -11.14 -10.61
CA GLY A 164 5.16 -10.23 -9.46
C GLY A 164 5.49 -8.81 -9.88
N ILE A 165 4.50 -8.10 -10.42
CA ILE A 165 4.67 -6.75 -10.94
C ILE A 165 4.33 -5.75 -9.83
N SER A 166 5.29 -4.88 -9.52
CA SER A 166 5.17 -3.88 -8.47
C SER A 166 6.04 -2.65 -8.74
N ALA A 167 5.86 -1.59 -7.96
CA ALA A 167 6.70 -0.41 -8.05
C ALA A 167 8.19 -0.77 -7.85
N SER A 168 9.02 -0.43 -8.83
CA SER A 168 10.44 -0.76 -8.84
C SER A 168 11.21 0.18 -9.77
N ASP A 169 12.53 0.18 -9.66
CA ASP A 169 13.38 0.68 -10.73
C ASP A 169 13.21 -0.18 -11.99
N GLY A 170 13.55 0.41 -13.14
CA GLY A 170 13.61 -0.28 -14.41
C GLY A 170 14.85 0.09 -15.20
N PRO A 171 14.99 -0.39 -16.44
CA PRO A 171 16.16 -0.11 -17.29
C PRO A 171 16.36 1.36 -17.67
N GLY A 172 15.39 2.23 -17.35
CA GLY A 172 15.39 3.64 -17.70
C GLY A 172 14.54 3.96 -18.94
N PRO A 173 14.38 5.26 -19.28
CA PRO A 173 13.48 5.71 -20.33
C PRO A 173 14.08 5.45 -21.72
N THR A 174 14.04 4.19 -22.17
CA THR A 174 14.56 3.77 -23.46
C THR A 174 13.51 3.02 -24.26
N CYS A 175 13.60 3.15 -25.59
CA CYS A 175 12.76 2.44 -26.53
C CYS A 175 13.63 1.47 -27.33
N VAL A 176 13.32 0.18 -27.26
CA VAL A 176 14.09 -0.86 -27.97
C VAL A 176 13.14 -1.76 -28.74
N LYS A 177 13.54 -2.14 -29.95
CA LYS A 177 12.82 -3.13 -30.76
C LYS A 177 13.29 -4.53 -30.39
N ILE A 178 12.43 -5.32 -29.76
CA ILE A 178 12.68 -6.70 -29.35
C ILE A 178 11.78 -7.61 -30.18
N GLU A 179 12.39 -8.52 -30.94
CA GLU A 179 11.67 -9.49 -31.79
C GLU A 179 10.63 -8.85 -32.74
N GLY A 180 10.91 -7.63 -33.20
CA GLY A 180 10.03 -6.90 -34.10
C GLY A 180 9.02 -5.98 -33.42
N VAL A 181 8.83 -6.10 -32.10
CA VAL A 181 7.91 -5.29 -31.29
C VAL A 181 8.68 -4.14 -30.63
N GLU A 182 8.15 -2.92 -30.75
CA GLU A 182 8.67 -1.77 -30.02
C GLU A 182 8.28 -1.86 -28.53
N ARG A 183 9.27 -1.80 -27.64
CA ARG A 183 9.08 -1.84 -26.19
C ARG A 183 9.59 -0.53 -25.59
N HIS A 184 8.76 0.09 -24.75
CA HIS A 184 9.10 1.27 -23.98
C HIS A 184 9.39 0.85 -22.55
N PHE A 185 10.61 1.13 -22.08
CA PHE A 185 11.00 0.88 -20.71
C PHE A 185 10.86 2.13 -19.87
N PHE A 186 10.56 1.94 -18.59
CA PHE A 186 10.47 2.99 -17.61
C PHE A 186 11.69 2.99 -16.69
N ASP A 187 11.96 4.15 -16.11
CA ASP A 187 12.77 4.24 -14.89
C ASP A 187 11.93 3.75 -13.69
N TYR A 188 12.13 4.33 -12.50
CA TYR A 188 11.22 4.13 -11.38
C TYR A 188 9.78 4.47 -11.75
N THR A 189 8.89 3.49 -11.62
CA THR A 189 7.45 3.69 -11.81
C THR A 189 6.65 2.70 -10.98
N ALA A 190 5.40 3.07 -10.67
CA ALA A 190 4.47 2.21 -9.94
C ALA A 190 3.86 1.16 -10.88
N ARG A 191 4.68 0.17 -11.29
CA ARG A 191 4.21 -0.92 -12.17
C ARG A 191 3.07 -1.69 -11.52
N GLY A 192 2.08 -2.07 -12.32
CA GLY A 192 0.89 -2.74 -11.80
C GLY A 192 -0.01 -3.31 -12.88
N ILE A 193 -0.67 -4.42 -12.54
CA ILE A 193 -1.49 -5.17 -13.50
C ILE A 193 -2.98 -4.84 -13.37
N PRO A 194 -3.80 -5.17 -14.37
CA PRO A 194 -3.47 -5.15 -15.80
C PRO A 194 -3.58 -3.72 -16.37
N PHE A 195 -3.99 -2.75 -15.54
CA PHE A 195 -4.32 -1.39 -15.97
C PHE A 195 -3.23 -0.36 -15.64
N GLY A 196 -2.17 -0.76 -14.94
CA GLY A 196 -1.03 0.09 -14.65
C GLY A 196 0.08 -0.05 -15.69
N PRO A 197 1.20 0.69 -15.51
CA PRO A 197 2.35 0.52 -16.38
C PRO A 197 2.97 -0.87 -16.19
N ASP A 198 3.33 -1.50 -17.30
CA ASP A 198 4.06 -2.76 -17.38
C ASP A 198 4.96 -2.66 -18.62
N ASP A 199 6.26 -2.84 -18.43
CA ASP A 199 7.26 -2.85 -19.48
C ASP A 199 7.95 -4.21 -19.63
N GLY A 200 7.46 -5.25 -18.93
CA GLY A 200 7.98 -6.61 -18.99
C GLY A 200 9.31 -6.80 -18.26
N THR A 201 9.62 -5.94 -17.30
CA THR A 201 10.85 -5.99 -16.49
C THR A 201 10.60 -6.32 -15.03
#